data_AF-A0A6M3L6E5-F1
#
_entry.id   AF-A0A6M3L6E5-F1
#
_cell.length_a   1.000
_cell.length_b   1.000
_cell.length_c   1.000
_cell.angle_alpha   90.00
_cell.angle_beta   90.00
_cell.angle_gamma   90.00
#
_symmetry.space_group_name_H-M   'P 1'
#
loop_
_entity.id
_entity.type
_entity.pdbx_description
1 polymer ?
#
loop_
_entity_poly.entity_id
_entity_poly.type
_entity_poly.pdbx_seq_one_letter_code
_entity_poly.pdbx_strand_id
1 'polypeptide(L)'
;MWTKEKKKEYMHSYYKARYTCTKYKLPCQHGNKKSECPICKKEASRRYTIAHADNIRAKRMKHYYEVVKPRDGIGDKIIKTPGEKRIKRNERDREWRRAILLHYGDKCAICGDTSNLEIDHKFGYGRDHRKELAKTLGRSEKYFIGGGGFYRWLLTNNYPNDYTVNGVMYKDGFRVLCKSCNVMQKKKDRCNHFATK
;
A
#
# COMPACT_ATOMS: atom_id res chain seq x y z
N MET A 1 -18.85 28.78 -3.61
CA MET A 1 -18.59 27.47 -2.97
C MET A 1 -19.74 26.51 -3.29
N TRP A 2 -19.48 25.22 -3.57
CA TRP A 2 -20.55 24.23 -3.80
C TRP A 2 -21.15 23.74 -2.48
N THR A 3 -22.48 23.69 -2.40
CA THR A 3 -23.21 23.11 -1.26
C THR A 3 -22.99 21.59 -1.20
N LYS A 4 -23.24 20.99 -0.03
CA LYS A 4 -23.13 19.53 0.16
C LYS A 4 -24.08 18.78 -0.79
N GLU A 5 -25.27 19.31 -1.02
CA GLU A 5 -26.27 18.73 -1.94
C GLU A 5 -25.76 18.75 -3.39
N LYS A 6 -25.26 19.90 -3.88
CA LYS A 6 -24.72 20.01 -5.25
C LYS A 6 -23.52 19.11 -5.49
N LYS A 7 -22.64 18.93 -4.49
CA LYS A 7 -21.54 17.94 -4.57
C LYS A 7 -22.08 16.51 -4.67
N LYS A 8 -23.14 16.18 -3.93
CA LYS A 8 -23.75 14.85 -3.95
C LYS A 8 -24.43 14.56 -5.29
N GLU A 9 -25.16 15.51 -5.85
CA GLU A 9 -25.77 15.41 -7.19
C GLU A 9 -24.73 15.29 -8.29
N TYR A 10 -23.70 16.13 -8.29
CA TYR A 10 -22.62 16.04 -9.27
C TYR A 10 -21.89 14.70 -9.19
N MET A 11 -21.54 14.25 -7.97
CA MET A 11 -20.92 12.93 -7.82
C MET A 11 -21.86 11.83 -8.28
N HIS A 12 -23.17 11.92 -7.98
CA HIS A 12 -24.15 10.93 -8.45
C HIS A 12 -24.29 10.93 -9.98
N SER A 13 -24.31 12.08 -10.65
CA SER A 13 -24.35 12.16 -12.11
C SER A 13 -23.04 11.66 -12.74
N TYR A 14 -21.90 12.01 -12.14
CA TYR A 14 -20.58 11.55 -12.54
C TYR A 14 -20.44 10.02 -12.41
N TYR A 15 -20.91 9.45 -11.29
CA TYR A 15 -20.91 8.01 -11.06
C TYR A 15 -21.94 7.28 -11.95
N LYS A 16 -23.12 7.87 -12.21
CA LYS A 16 -24.06 7.31 -13.20
C LYS A 16 -23.45 7.29 -14.60
N ALA A 17 -22.80 8.36 -15.04
CA ALA A 17 -22.12 8.39 -16.35
C ALA A 17 -20.97 7.38 -16.45
N ARG A 18 -20.26 7.13 -15.34
CA ARG A 18 -19.03 6.32 -15.32
C ARG A 18 -19.23 4.82 -15.03
N TYR A 19 -20.40 4.38 -14.54
CA TYR A 19 -20.60 3.00 -14.07
C TYR A 19 -21.80 2.26 -14.70
N THR A 20 -22.46 2.82 -15.70
CA THR A 20 -23.69 2.25 -16.28
C THR A 20 -23.48 1.05 -17.20
N CYS A 21 -22.38 0.95 -17.97
CA CYS A 21 -22.24 -0.10 -19.00
C CYS A 21 -22.15 -1.53 -18.45
N THR A 22 -21.46 -1.78 -17.33
CA THR A 22 -21.05 -3.16 -16.98
C THR A 22 -21.61 -3.69 -15.67
N LYS A 23 -21.86 -2.83 -14.66
CA LYS A 23 -22.35 -3.27 -13.35
C LYS A 23 -23.87 -3.50 -13.30
N TYR A 24 -24.63 -2.73 -14.08
CA TYR A 24 -26.10 -2.70 -13.99
C TYR A 24 -26.82 -3.31 -15.20
N LYS A 25 -26.09 -3.98 -16.11
CA LYS A 25 -26.61 -4.48 -17.41
C LYS A 25 -27.38 -3.41 -18.21
N LEU A 26 -27.14 -2.12 -17.95
CA LEU A 26 -27.80 -1.06 -18.70
C LEU A 26 -27.20 -0.99 -20.11
N PRO A 27 -28.01 -0.70 -21.14
CA PRO A 27 -27.50 -0.48 -22.48
C PRO A 27 -26.41 0.61 -22.42
N CYS A 28 -25.26 0.31 -23.03
CA CYS A 28 -24.19 1.29 -23.16
C CYS A 28 -24.77 2.54 -23.84
N GLN A 29 -24.57 3.72 -23.26
CA GLN A 29 -25.04 4.98 -23.85
C GLN A 29 -24.44 5.27 -25.24
N HIS A 30 -23.43 4.50 -25.66
CA HIS A 30 -22.82 4.56 -27.00
C HIS A 30 -23.50 3.59 -28.00
N GLY A 31 -24.66 3.02 -27.66
CA GLY A 31 -25.40 2.09 -28.52
C GLY A 31 -24.58 0.88 -28.95
N ASN A 32 -24.61 0.56 -30.26
CA ASN A 32 -23.91 -0.57 -30.86
C ASN A 32 -22.38 -0.38 -30.93
N LYS A 33 -21.86 0.82 -30.69
CA LYS A 33 -20.41 1.12 -30.74
C LYS A 33 -19.71 0.84 -29.40
N LYS A 34 -19.87 -0.37 -28.86
CA LYS A 34 -19.19 -0.80 -27.62
C LYS A 34 -17.66 -0.69 -27.72
N SER A 35 -17.10 -0.77 -28.92
CA SER A 35 -15.67 -0.58 -29.21
C SER A 35 -15.18 0.86 -28.99
N GLU A 36 -16.03 1.87 -28.94
CA GLU A 36 -15.63 3.27 -28.73
C GLU A 36 -15.72 3.68 -27.24
N CYS A 37 -16.57 3.03 -26.45
CA CYS A 37 -16.75 3.35 -25.03
C CYS A 37 -15.50 2.99 -24.19
N PRO A 38 -14.87 3.95 -23.48
CA PRO A 38 -13.68 3.69 -22.66
C PRO A 38 -13.89 2.66 -21.56
N ILE A 39 -15.10 2.61 -20.97
CA ILE A 39 -15.45 1.67 -19.90
C ILE A 39 -15.58 0.26 -20.46
N CYS A 40 -16.36 0.09 -21.52
CA CYS A 40 -16.58 -1.22 -22.11
C CYS A 40 -15.27 -1.75 -22.76
N LYS A 41 -14.42 -0.88 -23.34
CA LYS A 41 -13.03 -1.20 -23.76
C LYS A 41 -12.16 -1.70 -22.60
N LYS A 42 -12.18 -0.99 -21.46
CA LYS A 42 -11.42 -1.39 -20.26
C LYS A 42 -11.88 -2.73 -19.71
N GLU A 43 -13.18 -2.98 -19.68
CA GLU A 43 -13.74 -4.26 -19.23
C GLU A 43 -13.44 -5.40 -20.21
N ALA A 44 -13.55 -5.17 -21.52
CA ALA A 44 -13.15 -6.14 -22.54
C ALA A 44 -11.66 -6.49 -22.42
N SER A 45 -10.79 -5.49 -22.24
CA SER A 45 -9.35 -5.68 -21.98
C SER A 45 -9.09 -6.48 -20.70
N ARG A 46 -9.85 -6.20 -19.62
CA ARG A 46 -9.78 -6.97 -18.37
C ARG A 46 -10.19 -8.43 -18.59
N ARG A 47 -11.31 -8.68 -19.28
CA ARG A 47 -11.78 -10.05 -19.60
C ARG A 47 -10.76 -10.80 -20.45
N TYR A 48 -10.21 -10.16 -21.48
CA TYR A 48 -9.12 -10.72 -22.28
C TYR A 48 -7.90 -11.07 -21.42
N THR A 49 -7.49 -10.15 -20.54
CA THR A 49 -6.33 -10.39 -19.65
C THR A 49 -6.55 -11.57 -18.72
N ILE A 50 -7.78 -11.74 -18.21
CA ILE A 50 -8.15 -12.89 -17.37
C ILE A 50 -8.17 -14.18 -18.19
N ALA A 51 -8.85 -14.19 -19.33
CA ALA A 51 -8.97 -15.36 -20.21
C ALA A 51 -7.63 -15.83 -20.79
N HIS A 52 -6.66 -14.92 -20.92
CA HIS A 52 -5.34 -15.21 -21.49
C HIS A 52 -4.19 -14.95 -20.51
N ALA A 53 -4.45 -15.05 -19.20
CA ALA A 53 -3.46 -14.74 -18.16
C ALA A 53 -2.17 -15.55 -18.33
N ASP A 54 -2.29 -16.85 -18.63
CA ASP A 54 -1.15 -17.74 -18.81
C ASP A 54 -0.33 -17.42 -20.06
N ASN A 55 -1.00 -17.14 -21.19
CA ASN A 55 -0.32 -16.72 -22.42
C ASN A 55 0.41 -15.38 -22.26
N ILE A 56 -0.21 -14.42 -21.57
CA ILE A 56 0.42 -13.13 -21.26
C ILE A 56 1.64 -13.35 -20.35
N ARG A 57 1.53 -14.24 -19.35
CA ARG A 57 2.64 -14.60 -18.46
C ARG A 57 3.76 -15.29 -19.22
N ALA A 58 3.44 -16.24 -20.09
CA ALA A 58 4.40 -16.95 -20.92
C ALA A 58 5.14 -16.00 -21.89
N LYS A 59 4.41 -15.11 -22.57
CA LYS A 59 5.02 -14.08 -23.43
C LYS A 59 5.97 -13.15 -22.67
N ARG A 60 5.58 -12.71 -21.46
CA ARG A 60 6.44 -11.88 -20.59
C ARG A 60 7.70 -12.63 -20.14
N MET A 61 7.57 -13.90 -19.79
CA MET A 61 8.71 -14.75 -19.42
C MET A 61 9.64 -14.99 -20.61
N LYS A 62 9.09 -15.29 -21.79
CA LYS A 62 9.86 -15.45 -23.04
C LYS A 62 10.67 -14.19 -23.35
N HIS A 63 10.01 -13.02 -23.37
CA HIS A 63 10.70 -11.74 -23.59
C HIS A 63 11.81 -11.47 -22.57
N TYR A 64 11.59 -11.80 -21.29
CA TYR A 64 12.60 -11.67 -20.25
C TYR A 64 13.84 -12.55 -20.54
N TYR A 65 13.64 -13.82 -20.92
CA TYR A 65 14.75 -14.72 -21.25
C TYR A 65 15.43 -14.44 -22.60
N GLU A 66 14.74 -13.83 -23.56
CA GLU A 66 15.31 -13.53 -24.88
C GLU A 66 16.06 -12.19 -24.89
N VAL A 67 15.53 -11.17 -24.23
CA VAL A 67 16.08 -9.79 -24.30
C VAL A 67 17.01 -9.47 -23.13
N VAL A 68 16.81 -10.11 -21.97
CA VAL A 68 17.60 -9.84 -20.75
C VAL A 68 18.69 -10.90 -20.53
N LYS A 69 18.93 -11.80 -21.50
CA LYS A 69 20.06 -12.72 -21.41
C LYS A 69 21.39 -11.95 -21.29
N PRO A 70 22.36 -12.46 -20.51
CA PRO A 70 23.60 -11.76 -20.27
C PRO A 70 24.32 -11.50 -21.59
N ARG A 71 24.80 -10.27 -21.78
CA ARG A 71 25.95 -10.02 -22.65
C ARG A 71 27.08 -10.92 -22.16
N ASP A 72 27.66 -11.69 -23.06
CA ASP A 72 28.71 -12.66 -22.79
C ASP A 72 29.82 -12.01 -21.94
N GLY A 73 30.14 -12.60 -20.79
CA GLY A 73 31.27 -12.18 -19.95
C GLY A 73 30.96 -11.61 -18.56
N ILE A 74 29.70 -11.39 -18.18
CA ILE A 74 29.34 -11.08 -16.78
C ILE A 74 28.88 -12.39 -16.14
N GLY A 75 29.80 -13.11 -15.49
CA GLY A 75 29.62 -14.45 -14.96
C GLY A 75 28.30 -14.66 -14.23
N ASP A 76 27.77 -15.89 -14.33
CA ASP A 76 26.49 -16.47 -13.87
C ASP A 76 25.78 -15.83 -12.67
N LYS A 77 25.51 -14.52 -12.74
CA LYS A 77 24.60 -13.85 -11.84
C LYS A 77 23.23 -14.29 -12.29
N ILE A 78 22.75 -15.40 -11.72
CA ILE A 78 21.39 -15.90 -11.83
C ILE A 78 20.47 -14.69 -11.76
N ILE A 79 19.94 -14.27 -12.91
CA ILE A 79 19.12 -13.06 -12.98
C ILE A 79 17.81 -13.43 -12.31
N LYS A 80 17.70 -13.08 -11.02
CA LYS A 80 16.49 -13.32 -10.24
C LYS A 80 15.31 -12.68 -10.95
N THR A 81 14.29 -13.48 -11.22
CA THR A 81 13.03 -13.05 -11.79
C THR A 81 12.44 -11.93 -10.93
N PRO A 82 11.61 -11.04 -11.49
CA PRO A 82 10.90 -10.02 -10.71
C PRO A 82 10.10 -10.61 -9.53
N GLY A 83 9.60 -11.85 -9.67
CA GLY A 83 8.92 -12.59 -8.60
C GLY A 83 9.84 -12.92 -7.43
N GLU A 84 11.01 -13.51 -7.70
CA GLU A 84 12.00 -13.84 -6.67
C GLU A 84 12.53 -12.60 -5.94
N LYS A 85 12.76 -11.49 -6.68
CA LYS A 85 13.14 -10.21 -6.05
C LYS A 85 12.06 -9.71 -5.09
N ARG A 86 10.78 -9.86 -5.45
CA ARG A 86 9.64 -9.50 -4.59
C ARG A 86 9.55 -10.40 -3.37
N ILE A 87 9.72 -11.72 -3.53
CA ILE A 87 9.70 -12.69 -2.42
C ILE A 87 10.79 -12.35 -1.40
N LYS A 88 12.05 -12.19 -1.85
CA LYS A 88 13.18 -11.84 -0.97
C LYS A 88 12.99 -10.51 -0.26
N ARG A 89 12.42 -9.51 -0.95
CA ARG A 89 12.06 -8.24 -0.31
C ARG A 89 11.01 -8.43 0.78
N ASN A 90 9.95 -9.21 0.51
CA ASN A 90 8.90 -9.47 1.48
C ASN A 90 9.38 -10.28 2.69
N GLU A 91 10.33 -11.21 2.49
CA GLU A 91 10.98 -11.96 3.57
C GLU A 91 11.76 -11.01 4.49
N ARG A 92 12.63 -10.18 3.91
CA ARG A 92 13.39 -9.18 4.66
C ARG A 92 12.49 -8.19 5.39
N ASP A 93 11.43 -7.69 4.72
CA ASP A 93 10.48 -6.76 5.35
C ASP A 93 9.73 -7.42 6.53
N ARG A 94 9.45 -8.74 6.45
CA ARG A 94 8.85 -9.52 7.54
C ARG A 94 9.83 -9.69 8.71
N GLU A 95 11.08 -9.99 8.43
CA GLU A 95 12.13 -10.11 9.45
C GLU A 95 12.36 -8.78 10.19
N TRP A 96 12.50 -7.68 9.45
CA TRP A 96 12.60 -6.34 10.02
C TRP A 96 11.41 -5.99 10.90
N ARG A 97 10.19 -6.26 10.39
CA ARG A 97 8.97 -6.04 11.18
C ARG A 97 9.01 -6.86 12.47
N ARG A 98 9.41 -8.13 12.42
CA ARG A 98 9.49 -8.99 13.60
C ARG A 98 10.47 -8.43 14.64
N ALA A 99 11.66 -8.03 14.22
CA ALA A 99 12.66 -7.46 15.12
C ALA A 99 12.17 -6.17 15.80
N ILE A 100 11.53 -5.28 15.02
CA ILE A 100 10.96 -4.04 15.52
C ILE A 100 9.82 -4.28 16.51
N LEU A 101 8.90 -5.21 16.19
CA LEU A 101 7.82 -5.55 17.12
C LEU A 101 8.38 -6.15 18.40
N LEU A 102 9.39 -7.02 18.32
CA LEU A 102 10.03 -7.57 19.52
C LEU A 102 10.63 -6.47 20.41
N HIS A 103 11.18 -5.40 19.83
CA HIS A 103 11.73 -4.26 20.58
C HIS A 103 10.65 -3.40 21.25
N TYR A 104 9.63 -2.97 20.51
CA TYR A 104 8.62 -2.04 21.03
C TYR A 104 7.45 -2.71 21.75
N GLY A 105 7.30 -4.03 21.63
CA GLY A 105 6.25 -4.83 22.27
C GLY A 105 5.59 -5.85 21.33
N ASP A 106 5.33 -7.03 21.86
CA ASP A 106 4.70 -8.15 21.14
C ASP A 106 3.16 -8.19 21.31
N LYS A 107 2.57 -7.15 21.87
CA LYS A 107 1.13 -7.02 22.14
C LYS A 107 0.61 -5.64 21.80
N CYS A 108 -0.65 -5.56 21.40
CA CYS A 108 -1.32 -4.30 21.21
C CYS A 108 -1.44 -3.54 22.54
N ALA A 109 -0.91 -2.31 22.59
CA ALA A 109 -0.96 -1.43 23.75
C ALA A 109 -2.39 -1.02 24.20
N ILE A 110 -3.43 -1.31 23.40
CA ILE A 110 -4.82 -0.97 23.71
C ILE A 110 -5.62 -2.19 24.15
N CYS A 111 -5.53 -3.30 23.42
CA CYS A 111 -6.40 -4.46 23.62
C CYS A 111 -5.65 -5.74 23.99
N GLY A 112 -4.32 -5.74 24.01
CA GLY A 112 -3.49 -6.91 24.29
C GLY A 112 -3.42 -7.97 23.19
N ASP A 113 -4.15 -7.81 22.07
CA ASP A 113 -4.09 -8.72 20.92
C ASP A 113 -2.65 -8.83 20.38
N THR A 114 -2.21 -10.05 20.08
CA THR A 114 -0.88 -10.38 19.53
C THR A 114 -0.91 -10.54 18.01
N SER A 115 -2.10 -10.50 17.40
CA SER A 115 -2.29 -10.67 15.97
C SER A 115 -2.22 -9.33 15.21
N ASN A 116 -1.76 -9.39 13.96
CA ASN A 116 -1.79 -8.26 13.02
C ASN A 116 -1.20 -6.94 13.57
N LEU A 117 -0.11 -7.03 14.33
CA LEU A 117 0.53 -5.91 15.04
C LEU A 117 1.31 -4.97 14.11
N GLU A 118 1.13 -3.67 14.27
CA GLU A 118 1.78 -2.59 13.54
C GLU A 118 2.39 -1.58 14.51
N ILE A 119 3.50 -0.96 14.11
CA ILE A 119 4.04 0.22 14.80
C ILE A 119 3.21 1.44 14.41
N ASP A 120 2.78 2.17 15.43
CA ASP A 120 2.02 3.41 15.32
C ASP A 120 2.75 4.55 16.05
N HIS A 121 2.53 5.77 15.56
CA HIS A 121 3.03 6.99 16.18
C HIS A 121 2.02 7.44 17.24
N LYS A 122 2.42 7.40 18.52
CA LYS A 122 1.55 7.64 19.69
C LYS A 122 0.79 8.97 19.62
N PHE A 123 1.41 10.00 19.04
CA PHE A 123 0.87 11.36 18.95
C PHE A 123 0.23 11.70 17.60
N GLY A 124 0.05 10.72 16.69
CA GLY A 124 -0.64 10.92 15.42
C GLY A 124 0.19 11.63 14.32
N TYR A 125 1.40 12.08 14.60
CA TYR A 125 2.28 12.77 13.63
C TYR A 125 3.01 11.85 12.65
N GLY A 126 2.54 10.61 12.47
CA GLY A 126 3.23 9.62 11.65
C GLY A 126 3.35 10.01 10.18
N ARG A 127 2.41 10.80 9.64
CA ARG A 127 2.49 11.31 8.27
C ARG A 127 3.63 12.31 8.13
N ASP A 128 3.73 13.26 9.05
CA ASP A 128 4.70 14.34 8.97
C ASP A 128 6.11 13.85 9.29
N HIS A 129 6.24 12.98 10.30
CA HIS A 129 7.51 12.29 10.55
C HIS A 129 7.99 11.53 9.31
N ARG A 130 7.12 10.78 8.61
CA ARG A 130 7.51 10.08 7.38
C ARG A 130 7.86 10.99 6.20
N LYS A 131 7.38 12.23 6.17
CA LYS A 131 7.80 13.24 5.19
C LYS A 131 9.16 13.81 5.54
N GLU A 132 9.39 14.13 6.81
CA GLU A 132 10.68 14.61 7.29
C GLU A 132 11.78 13.59 7.04
N LEU A 133 11.51 12.31 7.34
CA LEU A 133 12.44 11.24 7.01
C LEU A 133 12.69 11.13 5.49
N ALA A 134 11.68 11.38 4.65
CA ALA A 134 11.91 11.38 3.20
C ALA A 134 12.89 12.50 2.81
N LYS A 135 12.72 13.69 3.39
CA LYS A 135 13.61 14.84 3.17
C LYS A 135 15.04 14.55 3.65
N THR A 136 15.22 14.00 4.85
CA THR A 136 16.56 13.67 5.39
C THR A 136 17.28 12.60 4.57
N LEU A 137 16.54 11.69 3.93
CA LEU A 137 17.08 10.69 3.02
C LEU A 137 17.26 11.19 1.57
N GLY A 138 17.14 12.50 1.32
CA GLY A 138 17.29 13.08 -0.02
C GLY A 138 16.20 12.65 -1.01
N ARG A 139 15.02 12.25 -0.53
CA ARG A 139 13.88 11.89 -1.38
C ARG A 139 12.96 13.09 -1.56
N SER A 140 12.27 13.13 -2.70
CA SER A 140 11.28 14.17 -2.96
C SER A 140 10.19 14.18 -1.88
N GLU A 141 9.90 15.36 -1.35
CA GLU A 141 8.88 15.62 -0.33
C GLU A 141 7.48 15.16 -0.73
N LYS A 142 7.23 15.04 -2.04
CA LYS A 142 5.99 14.48 -2.59
C LYS A 142 5.77 13.02 -2.18
N TYR A 143 6.85 12.29 -1.91
CA TYR A 143 6.80 10.87 -1.57
C TYR A 143 7.15 10.66 -0.10
N PHE A 144 6.18 10.15 0.65
CA PHE A 144 6.43 9.67 2.01
C PHE A 144 7.19 8.34 1.97
N ILE A 145 7.98 8.07 3.01
CA ILE A 145 8.57 6.74 3.19
C ILE A 145 7.45 5.71 3.44
N GLY A 146 7.44 4.62 2.67
CA GLY A 146 6.53 3.48 2.89
C GLY A 146 6.95 2.61 4.08
N GLY A 147 6.12 1.63 4.46
CA GLY A 147 6.36 0.79 5.65
C GLY A 147 7.75 0.14 5.72
N GLY A 148 8.23 -0.49 4.64
CA GLY A 148 9.55 -1.12 4.63
C GLY A 148 10.71 -0.13 4.77
N GLY A 149 10.58 1.09 4.23
CA GLY A 149 11.59 2.13 4.42
C GLY A 149 11.59 2.69 5.83
N PHE A 150 10.42 2.80 6.45
CA PHE A 150 10.28 3.23 7.83
C PHE A 150 10.88 2.19 8.81
N TYR A 151 10.64 0.90 8.57
CA TYR A 151 11.28 -0.17 9.35
C TYR A 151 12.79 -0.19 9.22
N ARG A 152 13.30 -0.03 7.99
CA ARG A 152 14.74 0.13 7.78
C ARG A 152 15.29 1.31 8.59
N TRP A 153 14.61 2.45 8.58
CA TRP A 153 15.02 3.62 9.36
C TRP A 153 15.09 3.32 10.86
N LEU A 154 14.07 2.66 11.44
CA LEU A 154 14.09 2.26 12.85
C LEU A 154 15.30 1.38 13.18
N LEU A 155 15.59 0.38 12.34
CA LEU A 155 16.75 -0.50 12.53
C LEU A 155 18.09 0.25 12.42
N THR A 156 18.24 1.12 11.43
CA THR A 156 19.47 1.91 11.24
C THR A 156 19.72 2.90 12.37
N ASN A 157 18.66 3.36 13.06
CA ASN A 157 18.76 4.28 14.19
C ASN A 157 18.67 3.57 15.55
N ASN A 158 18.91 2.26 15.59
CA ASN A 158 18.92 1.46 16.81
C ASN A 158 17.65 1.59 17.67
N TYR A 159 16.48 1.57 17.01
CA TYR A 159 15.15 1.60 17.65
C TYR A 159 14.94 2.82 18.56
N PRO A 160 14.93 4.05 18.01
CA PRO A 160 14.75 5.24 18.83
C PRO A 160 13.38 5.22 19.51
N ASN A 161 13.33 5.57 20.80
CA ASN A 161 12.06 5.73 21.52
C ASN A 161 11.40 7.08 21.23
N ASP A 162 12.18 8.02 20.71
CA ASP A 162 11.78 9.37 20.38
C ASP A 162 11.81 9.64 18.87
N TYR A 163 11.11 10.68 18.45
CA TYR A 163 11.24 11.22 17.10
C TYR A 163 10.95 12.71 17.08
N THR A 164 11.49 13.40 16.09
CA THR A 164 11.28 14.84 15.90
C THR A 164 10.30 15.07 14.76
N VAL A 165 9.38 16.02 14.94
CA VAL A 165 8.56 16.60 13.87
C VAL A 165 8.58 18.12 14.00
N ASN A 166 8.97 18.81 12.93
CA ASN A 166 9.09 20.27 12.85
C ASN A 166 9.92 20.88 14.00
N GLY A 167 11.02 20.20 14.37
CA GLY A 167 11.90 20.63 15.47
C GLY A 167 11.37 20.32 16.88
N VAL A 168 10.18 19.71 17.01
CA VAL A 168 9.62 19.28 18.31
C VAL A 168 9.93 17.80 18.52
N MET A 169 10.59 17.48 19.64
CA MET A 169 10.92 16.11 20.03
C MET A 169 9.78 15.45 20.81
N TYR A 170 9.36 14.26 20.38
CA TYR A 170 8.31 13.46 21.01
C TYR A 170 8.94 12.24 21.70
N LYS A 171 8.95 12.23 23.04
CA LYS A 171 9.40 11.07 23.83
C LYS A 171 8.36 9.95 23.81
N ASP A 172 8.81 8.70 23.84
CA ASP A 172 7.96 7.49 23.74
C ASP A 172 6.99 7.57 22.55
N GLY A 173 7.54 7.98 21.42
CA GLY A 173 6.80 8.34 20.22
C GLY A 173 6.16 7.15 19.52
N PHE A 174 6.63 5.93 19.78
CA PHE A 174 6.13 4.73 19.12
C PHE A 174 5.38 3.83 20.09
N ARG A 175 4.40 3.09 19.54
CA ARG A 175 3.69 2.02 20.24
C ARG A 175 3.29 0.93 19.27
N VAL A 176 3.01 -0.25 19.80
CA VAL A 176 2.51 -1.38 19.02
C VAL A 176 1.00 -1.44 19.12
N LEU A 177 0.30 -1.44 17.98
CA LEU A 177 -1.14 -1.58 17.89
C LEU A 177 -1.51 -2.71 16.95
N CYS A 178 -2.56 -3.48 17.25
CA CYS A 178 -3.17 -4.32 16.24
C CYS A 178 -3.80 -3.45 15.13
N LYS A 179 -3.89 -4.01 13.92
CA LYS A 179 -4.45 -3.31 12.75
C LYS A 179 -5.83 -2.71 13.00
N SER A 180 -6.71 -3.42 13.71
CA SER A 180 -8.05 -2.94 14.07
C SER A 180 -7.99 -1.68 14.93
N CYS A 181 -7.25 -1.72 16.05
CA CYS A 181 -7.17 -0.55 16.92
C CYS A 181 -6.41 0.63 16.26
N ASN A 182 -5.42 0.37 15.40
CA ASN A 182 -4.76 1.42 14.60
C ASN A 182 -5.75 2.14 13.66
N VAL A 183 -6.64 1.39 13.00
CA VAL A 183 -7.70 1.98 12.17
C VAL A 183 -8.70 2.78 13.00
N MET A 184 -9.11 2.26 14.17
CA MET A 184 -10.11 2.91 15.02
C MET A 184 -9.60 4.22 15.64
N GLN A 185 -8.32 4.27 16.02
CA GLN A 185 -7.68 5.51 16.48
C GLN A 185 -7.82 6.67 15.48
N LYS A 186 -7.69 6.37 14.18
CA LYS A 186 -7.86 7.40 13.13
C LYS A 186 -9.30 7.89 13.02
N LYS A 187 -10.27 7.07 13.42
CA LYS A 187 -11.70 7.40 13.43
C LYS A 187 -12.16 8.03 14.74
N LYS A 188 -11.34 8.02 15.79
CA LYS A 188 -11.70 8.37 17.18
C LYS A 188 -12.82 7.48 17.77
N ASP A 189 -12.92 6.25 17.26
CA ASP A 189 -13.90 5.26 17.73
C ASP A 189 -13.24 4.26 18.71
N ARG A 190 -14.06 3.55 19.51
CA ARG A 190 -13.58 2.50 20.44
C ARG A 190 -13.18 1.23 19.67
N CYS A 191 -12.17 0.51 20.14
CA CYS A 191 -11.71 -0.73 19.48
C CYS A 191 -12.75 -1.86 19.67
N ASN A 192 -13.28 -2.41 18.58
CA ASN A 192 -14.38 -3.39 18.58
C ASN A 192 -13.96 -4.83 18.95
N HIS A 193 -12.77 -5.06 19.48
CA HIS A 193 -12.32 -6.41 19.86
C HIS A 193 -13.17 -7.07 20.96
N PHE A 194 -13.91 -6.28 21.73
CA PHE A 194 -14.77 -6.78 22.80
C PHE A 194 -16.20 -7.14 22.37
N ALA A 195 -16.58 -6.92 21.11
CA ALA A 195 -17.96 -7.14 20.66
C ALA A 195 -18.29 -8.60 20.30
N THR A 196 -17.36 -9.55 20.47
CA THR A 196 -17.52 -10.94 19.98
C THR A 196 -16.93 -12.02 20.89
N LYS A 197 -16.74 -11.75 22.19
CA LYS A 197 -16.38 -12.81 23.16
C LYS A 197 -17.62 -13.38 23.81
#